data_AF-A0A093NRC7-F1
#
_entry.id   AF-A0A093NRC7-F1
#
_cell.length_a   1.000
_cell.length_b   1.000
_cell.length_c   1.000
_cell.angle_alpha   90.00
_cell.angle_beta   90.00
_cell.angle_gamma   90.00
#
_symmetry.space_group_name_H-M   'P 1'
#
loop_
_entity.id
_entity.type
_entity.pdbx_description
1 polymer ?
#
loop_
_entity_poly.entity_id
_entity_poly.type
_entity_poly.pdbx_seq_one_letter_code
_entity_poly.pdbx_strand_id
1 'polypeptide(L)'
;LTDPAIPCGQILAEHLSVPSVFFLRGMPCGLDFEATQCPSPPSYVPRMFTDHTDRMNFLQRVKNLILDIPNYFLCDFVFQPYAKLASEFLQRDVTVPDLLRQASIWLMRLDFALDYPRPLMPNIIFIGGVNCAHKK
;
A
#
# COMPACT_ATOMS: atom_id res chain seq x y z
N LEU A 1 7.36 2.84 -14.27
CA LEU A 1 7.22 1.71 -13.32
C LEU A 1 8.10 2.02 -12.12
N THR A 2 7.54 2.10 -10.91
CA THR A 2 8.30 2.42 -9.69
C THR A 2 7.80 1.60 -8.50
N ASP A 3 8.68 1.34 -7.53
CA ASP A 3 8.28 0.76 -6.23
C ASP A 3 7.87 1.91 -5.29
N PRO A 4 6.61 1.98 -4.83
CA PRO A 4 6.15 3.05 -3.96
C PRO A 4 6.76 3.03 -2.55
N ALA A 5 7.44 1.94 -2.13
CA ALA A 5 8.22 1.93 -0.90
C ALA A 5 9.39 2.92 -0.95
N ILE A 6 9.84 3.30 -2.16
CA ILE A 6 10.83 4.35 -2.41
C ILE A 6 10.17 5.43 -3.27
N PRO A 7 9.53 6.44 -2.66
CA PRO A 7 8.65 7.37 -3.38
C PRO A 7 9.38 8.32 -4.34
N CYS A 8 10.71 8.33 -4.38
CA CYS A 8 11.51 9.16 -5.30
C CYS A 8 11.09 9.02 -6.77
N GLY A 9 10.76 7.80 -7.21
CA GLY A 9 10.28 7.58 -8.58
C GLY A 9 8.92 8.23 -8.84
N GLN A 10 8.05 8.28 -7.82
CA GLN A 10 6.76 8.96 -7.91
C GLN A 10 6.92 10.48 -7.91
N ILE A 11 7.80 11.01 -7.08
CA ILE A 11 8.12 12.45 -7.04
C ILE A 11 8.61 12.93 -8.41
N LEU A 12 9.49 12.16 -9.05
CA LEU A 12 9.99 12.47 -10.38
C LEU A 12 8.89 12.35 -11.45
N ALA A 13 8.04 11.33 -11.37
CA ALA A 13 6.93 11.14 -12.30
C ALA A 13 5.94 12.31 -12.24
N GLU A 14 5.64 12.79 -11.04
CA GLU A 14 4.79 13.96 -10.81
C GLU A 14 5.41 15.24 -11.39
N HIS A 15 6.70 15.48 -11.15
CA HIS A 15 7.41 16.62 -11.72
C HIS A 15 7.41 16.62 -13.25
N LEU A 16 7.57 15.44 -13.85
CA LEU A 16 7.56 15.26 -15.31
C LEU A 16 6.15 15.13 -15.90
N SER A 17 5.10 15.14 -15.07
CA SER A 17 3.70 14.95 -15.49
C SER A 17 3.48 13.66 -16.31
N VAL A 18 4.17 12.57 -15.95
CA VAL A 18 4.04 11.27 -16.62
C VAL A 18 3.25 10.28 -15.78
N PRO A 19 2.43 9.39 -16.39
CA PRO A 19 1.66 8.41 -15.64
C PRO A 19 2.58 7.44 -14.92
N SER A 20 2.37 7.30 -13.61
CA SER A 20 3.13 6.35 -12.79
C SER A 20 2.37 5.03 -12.65
N VAL A 21 3.15 3.94 -12.72
CA VAL A 21 2.68 2.58 -12.49
C VAL A 21 3.46 2.02 -11.32
N PHE A 22 2.74 1.60 -10.28
CA PHE A 22 3.34 1.05 -9.07
C PHE A 22 3.49 -0.46 -9.16
N PHE A 23 4.60 -0.96 -8.64
CA PHE A 23 4.92 -2.38 -8.61
C PHE A 23 5.35 -2.77 -7.20
N LEU A 24 4.46 -3.43 -6.47
CA LEU A 24 4.63 -3.72 -5.05
C LEU A 24 3.94 -5.02 -4.67
N ARG A 25 4.28 -5.59 -3.52
CA ARG A 25 3.48 -6.66 -2.91
C ARG A 25 2.43 -6.12 -1.94
N GLY A 26 2.68 -4.95 -1.37
CA GLY A 26 1.88 -4.28 -0.36
C GLY A 26 2.76 -3.25 0.32
N MET A 27 2.16 -2.25 0.96
CA MET A 27 2.91 -1.27 1.73
C MET A 27 2.78 -1.52 3.23
N PRO A 28 3.84 -1.24 4.01
CA PRO A 28 3.70 -1.22 5.46
C PRO A 28 2.65 -0.17 5.86
N CYS A 29 2.05 -0.41 7.01
CA CYS A 29 1.06 0.47 7.64
C CYS A 29 -0.23 0.75 6.88
N GLY A 30 -0.48 0.11 5.73
CA GLY A 30 -1.71 0.33 4.97
C GLY A 30 -1.74 1.65 4.20
N LEU A 31 -0.59 2.26 3.92
CA LEU A 31 -0.47 3.45 3.06
C LEU A 31 -1.05 3.22 1.66
N ASP A 32 -0.96 1.99 1.15
CA ASP A 32 -1.63 1.57 -0.08
C ASP A 32 -3.16 1.64 0.05
N PHE A 33 -3.73 1.25 1.18
CA PHE A 33 -5.17 1.38 1.44
C PHE A 33 -5.61 2.83 1.59
N GLU A 34 -4.82 3.64 2.29
CA GLU A 34 -5.10 5.07 2.44
C GLU A 34 -5.01 5.80 1.08
N ALA A 35 -3.97 5.54 0.29
CA ALA A 35 -3.81 6.14 -1.02
C ALA A 35 -4.89 5.69 -2.02
N THR A 36 -5.28 4.42 -2.00
CA THR A 36 -6.33 3.90 -2.89
C THR A 36 -7.75 4.19 -2.39
N GLN A 37 -7.89 4.69 -1.16
CA GLN A 37 -9.18 4.86 -0.47
C GLN A 37 -9.99 3.54 -0.39
N CYS A 38 -9.31 2.40 -0.40
CA CYS A 38 -9.93 1.09 -0.22
C CYS A 38 -10.06 0.78 1.28
N PRO A 39 -11.27 0.46 1.77
CA PRO A 39 -11.43 0.07 3.17
C PRO A 39 -10.78 -1.31 3.43
N SER A 40 -9.97 -1.40 4.48
CA SER A 40 -9.35 -2.64 4.95
C SER A 40 -9.68 -2.85 6.42
N PRO A 41 -10.90 -3.31 6.75
CA PRO A 41 -11.40 -3.29 8.12
C PRO A 41 -10.79 -4.42 8.97
N PRO A 42 -10.33 -4.12 10.20
CA PRO A 42 -9.67 -5.09 11.08
C PRO A 42 -10.65 -6.11 11.69
N SER A 43 -11.95 -6.00 11.43
CA SER A 43 -12.96 -6.94 11.93
C SER A 43 -12.97 -8.29 11.22
N TYR A 44 -12.53 -8.34 9.96
CA TYR A 44 -12.46 -9.56 9.16
C TYR A 44 -11.18 -9.68 8.32
N VAL A 45 -10.42 -8.60 8.12
CA VAL A 45 -9.11 -8.67 7.48
C VAL A 45 -8.04 -8.80 8.58
N PRO A 46 -7.37 -9.94 8.71
CA PRO A 46 -6.30 -10.10 9.70
C PRO A 46 -5.09 -9.23 9.31
N ARG A 47 -4.46 -8.62 10.31
CA ARG A 47 -3.27 -7.78 10.12
C ARG A 47 -2.01 -8.65 10.02
N MET A 48 -1.02 -8.11 9.32
CA MET A 48 0.31 -8.70 9.25
C MET A 48 0.85 -8.95 10.66
N PHE A 49 1.58 -10.04 10.84
CA PHE A 49 2.07 -10.53 12.15
C PHE A 49 0.99 -11.09 13.10
N THR A 50 -0.25 -11.29 12.61
CA THR A 50 -1.23 -12.12 13.30
C THR A 50 -1.35 -13.48 12.63
N ASP A 51 -1.35 -14.56 13.41
CA ASP A 51 -1.74 -15.90 12.94
C ASP A 51 -3.27 -16.03 12.90
N HIS A 52 -3.96 -14.99 12.44
CA HIS A 52 -5.41 -14.94 12.33
C HIS A 52 -5.85 -15.20 10.89
N THR A 53 -7.07 -15.71 10.75
CA THR A 53 -7.72 -15.97 9.46
C THR A 53 -8.86 -14.97 9.26
N ASP A 54 -9.60 -15.08 8.15
CA ASP A 54 -10.87 -14.37 7.92
C ASP A 54 -11.93 -14.68 8.99
N ARG A 55 -11.78 -15.82 9.69
CA ARG A 55 -12.66 -16.26 10.77
C ARG A 55 -12.04 -15.99 12.13
N MET A 56 -12.26 -14.78 12.62
CA MET A 56 -11.86 -14.36 13.97
C MET A 56 -13.02 -14.35 14.96
N ASN A 57 -12.77 -14.84 16.17
CA ASN A 57 -13.64 -14.63 17.33
C ASN A 57 -13.52 -13.18 17.87
N PHE A 58 -14.37 -12.81 18.83
CA PHE A 58 -14.39 -11.44 19.36
C PHE A 58 -13.03 -10.97 19.90
N LEU A 59 -12.35 -11.79 20.71
CA LEU A 59 -11.06 -11.42 21.29
C LEU A 59 -9.95 -11.30 20.24
N GLN A 60 -9.96 -12.16 19.22
CA GLN A 60 -9.05 -12.07 18.09
C GLN A 60 -9.28 -10.79 17.30
N ARG A 61 -10.52 -10.36 17.09
CA ARG A 61 -10.84 -9.07 16.44
C ARG A 61 -10.34 -7.88 17.26
N VAL A 62 -10.52 -7.91 18.58
CA VAL A 62 -9.99 -6.88 19.48
C VAL A 62 -8.46 -6.81 19.40
N LYS A 63 -7.79 -7.97 19.45
CA LYS A 63 -6.33 -8.03 19.29
C LYS A 63 -5.88 -7.52 17.92
N ASN A 64 -6.60 -7.87 16.86
CA ASN A 64 -6.30 -7.43 15.50
C ASN A 64 -6.42 -5.90 15.35
N LEU A 65 -7.44 -5.29 15.98
CA LEU A 65 -7.58 -3.84 16.04
C LEU A 65 -6.44 -3.18 16.82
N ILE A 66 -6.06 -3.73 17.98
CA ILE A 66 -4.95 -3.18 18.79
C ILE A 66 -3.64 -3.19 18.00
N LEU A 67 -3.39 -4.25 17.22
CA LEU A 67 -2.20 -4.35 16.36
C LEU A 67 -2.27 -3.43 15.12
N ASP A 68 -3.44 -2.94 14.76
CA ASP A 68 -3.60 -1.98 13.67
C ASP A 68 -3.26 -0.54 14.08
N ILE A 69 -3.48 -0.18 15.35
CA ILE A 69 -3.27 1.20 15.83
C ILE A 69 -1.83 1.71 15.60
N PRO A 70 -0.76 0.94 15.87
CA PRO A 70 0.61 1.40 15.65
C PRO A 70 0.91 1.75 14.19
N ASN A 71 0.24 1.12 13.22
CA ASN A 71 0.47 1.37 11.81
C ASN A 71 0.26 2.85 11.45
N TYR A 72 -0.76 3.49 12.01
CA TYR A 72 -1.07 4.90 11.75
C TYR A 72 0.07 5.85 12.15
N PHE A 73 0.83 5.53 13.20
CA PHE A 73 1.88 6.42 13.71
C PHE A 73 3.28 6.07 13.19
N LEU A 74 3.55 4.78 12.96
CA LEU A 74 4.90 4.32 12.63
C LEU A 74 5.35 4.78 11.24
N CYS A 75 4.44 4.78 10.27
CA CYS A 75 4.78 5.12 8.90
C CYS A 75 4.95 6.62 8.66
N ASP A 76 4.27 7.48 9.41
CA ASP A 76 4.51 8.92 9.34
C ASP A 76 5.98 9.22 9.56
N PHE A 77 6.60 8.63 10.59
CA PHE A 77 8.01 8.83 10.90
C PHE A 77 8.95 8.34 9.78
N VAL A 78 8.67 7.17 9.20
CA VAL A 78 9.50 6.58 8.14
C VAL A 78 9.43 7.40 6.85
N PHE A 79 8.25 7.93 6.53
CA PHE A 79 8.01 8.65 5.28
C PHE A 79 8.14 10.17 5.39
N GLN A 80 8.25 10.74 6.60
CA GLN A 80 8.49 12.17 6.85
C GLN A 80 9.64 12.76 5.99
N PRO A 81 10.84 12.12 5.90
CA PRO A 81 11.94 12.68 5.10
C PRO A 81 11.59 12.77 3.61
N TYR A 82 10.81 11.82 3.10
CA TYR A 82 10.35 11.82 1.71
C TYR A 82 9.27 12.86 1.46
N ALA A 83 8.35 13.05 2.40
CA ALA A 83 7.35 14.12 2.32
C ALA A 83 8.05 15.49 2.24
N LYS A 84 9.02 15.75 3.13
CA LYS A 84 9.79 16.99 3.12
C LYS A 84 10.56 17.19 1.81
N LEU A 85 11.27 16.16 1.35
CA LEU A 85 11.98 16.18 0.08
C LEU A 85 11.04 16.46 -1.10
N ALA A 86 9.88 15.82 -1.14
CA ALA A 86 8.89 16.02 -2.19
C ALA A 86 8.35 17.45 -2.18
N SER A 87 8.05 18.01 -1.00
CA SER A 87 7.56 19.38 -0.89
C SER A 87 8.59 20.41 -1.35
N GLU A 88 9.87 20.22 -0.97
CA GLU A 88 10.96 21.08 -1.42
C GLU A 88 11.21 20.96 -2.93
N PHE A 89 11.17 19.74 -3.49
CA PHE A 89 11.43 19.51 -4.91
C PHE A 89 10.28 19.98 -5.81
N LEU A 90 9.03 19.70 -5.43
CA LEU A 90 7.84 20.08 -6.18
C LEU A 90 7.39 21.52 -5.89
N GLN A 91 8.02 22.20 -4.92
CA GLN A 91 7.70 23.57 -4.51
C GLN A 91 6.24 23.74 -4.08
N ARG A 92 5.64 22.70 -3.48
CA ARG A 92 4.26 22.68 -2.98
C ARG A 92 4.17 21.73 -1.78
N ASP A 93 3.30 22.02 -0.81
CA ASP A 93 3.08 21.10 0.31
C ASP A 93 2.41 19.80 -0.20
N VAL A 94 3.11 18.68 -0.05
CA VAL A 94 2.63 17.35 -0.42
C VAL A 94 2.84 16.35 0.71
N THR A 95 1.86 15.48 0.90
CA THR A 95 2.00 14.30 1.76
C THR A 95 2.31 13.06 0.91
N VAL A 96 2.88 12.02 1.53
CA VAL A 96 3.14 10.76 0.83
C VAL A 96 1.85 10.09 0.32
N PRO A 97 0.76 10.00 1.11
CA PRO A 97 -0.53 9.53 0.59
C PRO A 97 -1.01 10.31 -0.65
N ASP A 98 -0.83 11.64 -0.68
CA ASP A 98 -1.23 12.45 -1.84
C ASP A 98 -0.43 12.11 -3.10
N LEU A 99 0.87 11.87 -2.97
CA LEU A 99 1.72 11.43 -4.08
C LEU A 99 1.30 10.05 -4.58
N LEU A 100 0.99 9.13 -3.66
CA LEU A 100 0.59 7.77 -3.99
C LEU A 100 -0.80 7.71 -4.66
N ARG A 101 -1.72 8.62 -4.31
CA ARG A 101 -3.04 8.76 -4.94
C ARG A 101 -2.98 9.02 -6.45
N GLN A 102 -1.90 9.61 -6.93
CA GLN A 102 -1.72 9.97 -8.35
C GLN A 102 -1.32 8.79 -9.24
N ALA A 103 -1.16 7.59 -8.67
CA ALA A 103 -0.82 6.40 -9.44
C ALA A 103 -1.92 5.99 -10.42
N SER A 104 -1.52 5.76 -11.67
CA SER A 104 -2.43 5.33 -12.73
C SER A 104 -2.83 3.86 -12.57
N ILE A 105 -1.87 2.98 -12.24
CA ILE A 105 -2.09 1.53 -12.08
C ILE A 105 -1.27 1.00 -10.91
N TRP A 106 -1.87 0.12 -10.12
CA TRP A 106 -1.24 -0.62 -9.02
C TRP A 106 -1.05 -2.08 -9.43
N LEU A 107 0.18 -2.47 -9.75
CA LEU A 107 0.55 -3.85 -10.03
C LEU A 107 0.94 -4.55 -8.72
N MET A 108 0.04 -5.37 -8.19
CA MET A 108 0.20 -6.09 -6.93
C MET A 108 0.80 -7.47 -7.19
N ARG A 109 2.02 -7.72 -6.71
CA ARG A 109 2.76 -9.00 -6.77
C ARG A 109 2.21 -10.06 -5.82
N LEU A 110 0.90 -10.23 -5.82
CA LEU A 110 0.21 -11.26 -5.06
C LEU A 110 -0.96 -11.78 -5.89
N ASP A 111 -1.46 -12.94 -5.51
CA ASP A 111 -2.64 -13.54 -6.14
C ASP A 111 -3.84 -13.35 -5.21
N PHE A 112 -5.01 -13.11 -5.79
CA PHE A 112 -6.25 -12.95 -5.02
C PHE A 112 -6.58 -14.21 -4.20
N ALA A 113 -6.12 -15.39 -4.62
CA ALA A 113 -6.30 -16.64 -3.89
C ALA A 113 -5.49 -16.74 -2.60
N LEU A 114 -4.45 -15.90 -2.44
CA LEU A 114 -3.56 -15.89 -1.27
C LEU A 114 -3.82 -14.69 -0.35
N ASP A 115 -4.82 -13.87 -0.65
CA ASP A 115 -5.18 -12.70 0.13
C ASP A 115 -6.61 -12.79 0.65
N TYR A 116 -6.89 -12.06 1.72
CA TYR A 116 -8.22 -12.04 2.32
C TYR A 116 -9.15 -11.14 1.51
N PRO A 117 -10.45 -11.51 1.39
CA PRO A 117 -11.41 -10.76 0.59
C PRO A 117 -11.59 -9.36 1.17
N ARG A 118 -11.35 -8.34 0.35
CA ARG A 118 -11.58 -6.93 0.67
C ARG A 118 -11.89 -6.14 -0.61
N PRO A 119 -12.51 -4.96 -0.51
CA PRO A 119 -12.74 -4.10 -1.65
C PRO A 119 -11.45 -3.66 -2.33
N LEU A 120 -11.49 -3.49 -3.65
CA LEU A 120 -10.35 -3.15 -4.49
C LEU A 120 -10.74 -2.05 -5.47
N MET A 121 -9.82 -1.14 -5.74
CA MET A 121 -10.01 -0.13 -6.78
C MET A 121 -9.86 -0.76 -8.17
N PRO A 122 -10.58 -0.24 -9.20
CA PRO A 122 -10.49 -0.75 -10.58
C PRO A 122 -9.10 -0.62 -11.21
N ASN A 123 -8.23 0.26 -10.69
CA ASN A 123 -6.86 0.44 -11.16
C ASN A 123 -5.83 -0.49 -10.48
N ILE A 124 -6.29 -1.44 -9.65
CA ILE A 124 -5.45 -2.47 -9.01
C ILE A 124 -5.48 -3.75 -9.84
N ILE A 125 -4.31 -4.24 -10.24
CA ILE A 125 -4.15 -5.47 -11.03
C ILE A 125 -3.23 -6.42 -10.27
N PHE A 126 -3.74 -7.63 -10.00
CA PHE A 126 -2.95 -8.70 -9.40
C PHE A 126 -2.10 -9.39 -10.45
N ILE A 127 -0.81 -9.46 -10.18
CA ILE A 127 0.21 -10.07 -11.03
C ILE A 127 0.93 -11.16 -10.23
N GLY A 128 0.16 -12.14 -9.74
CA GLY A 128 0.68 -13.34 -9.08
C GLY A 128 1.60 -14.15 -10.01
N GLY A 129 2.62 -14.80 -9.45
CA GLY A 129 3.46 -15.73 -10.21
C GLY A 129 4.42 -15.12 -11.24
N VAL A 130 4.52 -13.79 -11.36
CA VAL A 130 5.43 -13.13 -12.32
C VAL A 130 6.92 -13.47 -12.15
N ASN A 131 7.31 -13.91 -10.95
CA ASN A 131 8.68 -14.32 -10.66
C ASN A 131 8.94 -15.81 -10.94
N CYS A 132 7.93 -16.58 -11.34
CA CYS A 132 8.10 -18.00 -11.65
C CYS A 132 8.71 -18.15 -13.06
N ALA A 133 9.81 -18.90 -13.16
CA ALA A 133 10.33 -19.31 -14.46
C ALA A 133 9.33 -20.27 -15.12
N HIS A 134 8.99 -20.03 -16.39
CA HIS A 134 8.23 -21.00 -17.18
C HIS A 134 9.10 -22.25 -17.32
N LYS A 135 8.71 -23.35 -16.68
CA LYS A 135 9.25 -24.66 -17.05
C LYS A 135 8.71 -24.96 -18.45
N LYS A 136 9.61 -24.99 -19.43
CA LYS A 136 9.34 -25.53 -20.76
C LYS A 136 9.02 -27.03 -20.67
#